data_AF-F9ZU51-F1
#
_entry.id   AF-F9ZU51-F1
#
_cell.length_a   1.000
_cell.length_b   1.000
_cell.length_c   1.000
_cell.angle_alpha   90.00
_cell.angle_beta   90.00
_cell.angle_gamma   90.00
#
_symmetry.space_group_name_H-M   'P 1'
#
loop_
_entity.id
_entity.type
_entity.pdbx_description
1 polymer ?
#
loop_
_entity_poly.entity_id
_entity_poly.type
_entity_poly.pdbx_seq_one_letter_code
_entity_poly.pdbx_strand_id
1 'polypeptide(L)' 'MIHGDEADVAAELEQRYRELALARLRAAPSEEPDEDANGNRFCLDCGESIPADRVTAVHAVRCVTCATRRERLARQRAPG' A
#
# COMPACT_ATOMS: atom_id res chain seq x y z
N MET A 1 -24.41 -36.61 -2.14
CA MET A 1 -24.11 -35.58 -3.14
C MET A 1 -24.17 -34.25 -2.42
N ILE A 2 -23.01 -33.64 -2.13
CA ILE A 2 -22.98 -32.24 -1.72
C ILE A 2 -23.09 -31.48 -3.05
N HIS A 3 -24.32 -31.07 -3.38
CA HIS A 3 -24.52 -30.11 -4.45
C HIS A 3 -24.16 -28.76 -3.84
N GLY A 4 -23.14 -28.11 -4.41
CA GLY A 4 -22.82 -26.74 -4.07
C GLY A 4 -24.07 -25.91 -4.26
N ASP A 5 -24.64 -25.41 -3.17
CA ASP A 5 -25.79 -24.53 -3.24
C ASP A 5 -25.33 -23.11 -3.61
N GLU A 6 -26.27 -22.19 -3.73
CA GLU A 6 -25.93 -20.81 -4.06
C GLU A 6 -25.00 -20.17 -3.01
N ALA A 7 -25.04 -20.65 -1.76
CA ALA A 7 -24.16 -20.16 -0.70
C ALA A 7 -22.73 -20.68 -0.89
N ASP A 8 -22.55 -21.94 -1.31
CA ASP A 8 -21.23 -22.49 -1.64
C ASP A 8 -20.57 -21.72 -2.79
N VAL A 9 -21.34 -21.41 -3.84
CA VAL A 9 -20.85 -20.62 -4.98
C VAL A 9 -20.49 -19.18 -4.55
N ALA A 10 -21.31 -18.56 -3.71
CA ALA A 10 -21.05 -17.23 -3.19
C ALA A 10 -19.77 -17.19 -2.33
N ALA A 11 -19.58 -18.22 -1.49
CA ALA A 11 -18.40 -18.34 -0.63
C ALA A 11 -17.11 -18.50 -1.46
N GLU A 12 -17.12 -19.33 -2.50
CA GLU A 12 -15.98 -19.50 -3.39
C GLU A 12 -15.61 -18.19 -4.11
N LEU A 13 -16.61 -17.44 -4.57
CA LEU A 13 -16.40 -16.13 -5.21
C LEU A 13 -15.80 -15.12 -4.23
N GLU A 14 -16.33 -15.01 -3.02
CA GLU A 14 -15.80 -14.11 -1.98
C GLU A 14 -14.33 -14.44 -1.69
N GLN A 15 -14.03 -15.72 -1.46
CA GLN A 15 -12.69 -16.18 -1.18
C GLN A 15 -11.73 -15.78 -2.31
N ARG A 16 -12.13 -16.03 -3.57
CA ARG A 16 -11.32 -15.67 -4.74
C ARG A 16 -11.08 -14.17 -4.84
N TYR A 17 -12.11 -13.34 -4.65
CA TYR A 17 -11.97 -11.89 -4.69
C TYR A 17 -11.07 -11.36 -3.56
N ARG A 18 -11.22 -11.91 -2.36
CA ARG A 18 -10.40 -11.58 -1.20
C ARG A 18 -8.93 -11.92 -1.44
N GLU A 19 -8.65 -13.12 -1.92
CA GLU A 19 -7.29 -13.57 -2.24
C GLU A 19 -6.64 -12.68 -3.31
N LEU A 20 -7.38 -12.34 -4.37
CA LEU A 20 -6.91 -11.42 -5.40
C LEU A 20 -6.62 -10.02 -4.85
N ALA A 21 -7.47 -9.49 -3.97
CA ALA A 21 -7.24 -8.18 -3.35
C ALA A 21 -5.98 -8.18 -2.47
N LEU A 22 -5.78 -9.23 -1.67
CA LEU A 22 -4.59 -9.38 -0.83
C LEU A 22 -3.32 -9.56 -1.67
N ALA A 23 -3.38 -10.35 -2.75
CA ALA A 23 -2.26 -10.53 -3.67
C ALA A 23 -1.84 -9.22 -4.33
N ARG A 24 -2.80 -8.39 -4.76
CA ARG A 24 -2.53 -7.05 -5.32
C ARG A 24 -1.86 -6.13 -4.31
N LEU A 25 -2.32 -6.12 -3.06
CA LEU A 25 -1.70 -5.31 -2.00
C LEU A 25 -0.25 -5.75 -1.72
N ARG A 26 0.01 -7.06 -1.72
CA ARG A 26 1.37 -7.61 -1.51
C ARG A 26 2.30 -7.38 -2.70
N ALA A 27 1.76 -7.38 -3.91
CA ALA A 27 2.52 -7.14 -5.14
C ALA A 27 2.75 -5.64 -5.44
N ALA A 28 2.22 -4.73 -4.61
CA ALA A 28 2.46 -3.31 -4.79
C ALA A 28 3.97 -3.03 -4.69
N PRO A 29 4.55 -2.29 -5.66
CA PRO A 29 5.99 -2.05 -5.69
C PRO A 29 6.43 -1.31 -4.42
N SER A 30 7.43 -1.86 -3.73
CA SER A 30 8.14 -1.16 -2.66
C SER A 30 9.17 -0.22 -3.27
N GLU A 31 9.08 1.08 -2.96
CA GLU A 31 10.09 2.06 -3.35
C GLU A 31 11.29 1.95 -2.38
N GLU A 32 12.51 1.95 -2.92
CA GLU A 32 13.71 1.99 -2.08
C GLU A 32 13.86 3.37 -1.42
N PRO A 33 14.10 3.45 -0.10
CA PRO A 33 14.33 4.73 0.57
C PRO A 33 15.65 5.37 0.13
N ASP A 34 15.68 6.71 0.12
CA ASP A 34 16.91 7.49 0.04
C ASP A 34 17.44 7.74 1.45
N GLU A 35 18.58 7.14 1.80
CA GLU A 35 19.19 7.20 3.12
C GLU A 35 20.65 7.64 3.06
N ASP A 36 21.07 8.49 4.00
CA ASP A 36 22.49 8.81 4.19
C ASP A 36 23.23 7.78 5.05
N ALA A 37 24.55 7.94 5.18
CA ALA A 37 25.38 7.06 6.01
C ALA A 37 25.04 7.08 7.51
N ASN A 38 24.25 8.06 7.97
CA ASN A 38 23.79 8.17 9.35
C ASN A 38 22.37 7.57 9.54
N GLY A 39 21.75 7.06 8.48
CA GLY A 39 20.39 6.50 8.49
C GLY A 39 19.29 7.55 8.42
N ASN A 40 19.61 8.81 8.08
CA ASN A 40 18.58 9.82 7.83
C ASN A 40 17.91 9.54 6.49
N ARG A 41 16.58 9.45 6.50
CA ARG A 41 15.80 9.25 5.27
C ARG A 41 15.32 10.56 4.69
N PHE A 42 15.29 10.64 3.36
CA PHE A 42 14.80 11.79 2.62
C PHE A 42 13.57 11.43 1.77
N CYS A 43 12.68 12.41 1.61
CA CYS A 43 11.46 12.25 0.84
C CYS A 43 11.79 12.14 -0.66
N LEU A 44 11.37 11.04 -1.29
CA LEU A 44 11.57 10.81 -2.73
C LEU A 44 10.87 11.82 -3.66
N ASP A 45 9.96 12.68 -3.16
CA ASP A 45 9.29 13.73 -3.96
C ASP A 45 9.90 15.13 -3.80
N CYS A 46 10.34 15.49 -2.59
CA CYS A 46 10.75 16.87 -2.28
C CYS A 46 12.15 16.99 -1.68
N GLY A 47 12.81 15.89 -1.33
CA GLY A 47 14.15 15.89 -0.73
C GLY A 47 14.21 16.32 0.72
N GLU A 48 13.08 16.66 1.35
CA GLU A 48 13.04 16.99 2.79
C GLU A 48 13.33 15.75 3.65
N SER A 49 14.00 15.96 4.79
CA SER A 49 14.25 14.89 5.75
C SER A 49 12.93 14.37 6.34
N ILE A 50 12.82 13.05 6.44
CA ILE A 50 11.67 12.38 7.03
C ILE A 50 11.94 12.21 8.53
N PRO A 51 11.01 12.60 9.42
CA PRO A 51 11.18 12.38 10.85
C PRO A 51 11.41 10.91 11.18
N ALA A 52 12.39 10.63 12.04
CA ALA A 52 12.79 9.28 12.44
C ALA A 52 11.59 8.46 12.98
N ASP A 53 10.75 9.05 13.82
CA ASP A 53 9.54 8.40 14.36
C ASP A 53 8.63 7.85 13.25
N ARG A 54 8.53 8.58 12.13
CA ARG A 54 7.71 8.17 11.00
C ARG A 54 8.40 7.11 10.15
N VAL A 55 9.72 7.18 10.01
CA VAL A 55 10.53 6.13 9.40
C VAL A 55 10.34 4.81 10.16
N THR A 56 10.44 4.83 11.48
CA THR A 56 10.28 3.64 12.32
C THR A 56 8.85 3.11 12.32
N ALA A 57 7.84 3.99 12.36
CA ALA A 57 6.45 3.57 12.44
C ALA A 57 5.94 2.86 11.18
N VAL A 58 6.33 3.32 9.99
CA VAL A 58 5.75 2.84 8.71
C VAL A 58 6.77 2.59 7.59
N HIS A 59 8.07 2.52 7.92
CA HIS A 59 9.15 2.38 6.93
C HIS A 59 9.06 3.42 5.80
N ALA A 60 8.84 4.68 6.18
CA ALA A 60 8.43 5.69 5.22
C ALA A 60 9.52 6.11 4.22
N VAL A 61 9.09 6.42 3.00
CA VAL A 61 9.94 6.88 1.86
C VAL A 61 9.58 8.28 1.35
N ARG A 62 8.51 8.89 1.87
CA ARG A 62 8.02 10.24 1.48
C ARG A 62 7.59 10.98 2.72
N CYS A 63 7.70 12.31 2.82
CA CYS A 63 7.15 13.08 3.94
C CYS A 63 5.61 12.97 4.02
N VAL A 64 5.01 13.39 5.15
CA VAL A 64 3.55 13.33 5.36
C VAL A 64 2.80 14.07 4.25
N THR A 65 3.22 15.28 3.92
CA THR A 65 2.59 16.12 2.90
C THR A 65 2.57 15.46 1.53
N CYS A 66 3.70 14.91 1.08
CA CYS A 66 3.80 14.24 -0.21
C CYS A 66 3.03 12.91 -0.24
N ALA A 67 3.07 12.14 0.85
CA ALA A 67 2.28 10.91 1.00
C ALA A 67 0.78 11.21 0.89
N THR A 68 0.26 12.16 1.67
CA THR A 68 -1.15 12.58 1.62
C THR A 68 -1.57 13.07 0.24
N ARG A 69 -0.71 13.83 -0.46
CA ARG A 69 -0.99 14.28 -1.83
C ARG A 69 -1.12 13.10 -2.79
N ARG A 70 -0.21 12.13 -2.74
CA ARG A 70 -0.27 10.92 -3.58
C ARG A 70 -1.49 10.06 -3.29
N GLU A 71 -1.85 9.88 -2.03
CA GLU A 71 -3.05 9.15 -1.63
C GLU A 71 -4.33 9.79 -2.19
N ARG A 72 -4.44 11.13 -2.14
CA ARG A 72 -5.57 11.85 -2.75
C ARG A 72 -5.62 11.63 -4.25
N LEU A 73 -4.49 11.73 -4.95
CA LEU A 73 -4.42 11.49 -6.40
C LEU A 73 -4.77 10.03 -6.75
N ALA A 74 -4.30 9.07 -5.96
CA ALA A 74 -4.61 7.66 -6.16
C ALA A 74 -6.11 7.38 -5.99
N ARG A 75 -6.75 7.96 -4.96
CA ARG A 75 -8.21 7.87 -4.75
C ARG A 75 -9.01 8.44 -5.92
N GLN A 76 -8.57 9.56 -6.49
CA GLN A 76 -9.22 10.18 -7.66
C GLN A 76 -9.09 9.34 -8.93
N ARG A 77 -8.05 8.50 -9.02
CA ARG A 77 -7.76 7.64 -10.18
C ARG A 77 -8.33 6.23 -10.06
N ALA A 78 -8.84 5.85 -8.89
CA ALA A 78 -9.44 4.54 -8.70
C ALA A 78 -10.74 4.46 -9.51
N PRO A 79 -10.91 3.47 -10.41
CA PRO A 79 -12.22 3.23 -11.00
C PRO A 79 -13.20 2.87 -9.88
N GLY A 80 -14.37 3.53 -9.89
CA GLY A 80 -15.45 3.30 -8.93
C GLY A 80 -16.07 1.92 -9.05
#